data_AF-A0A4P9YUS3-F1
#
_entry.id   AF-A0A4P9YUS3-F1
#
_cell.length_a   1.000
_cell.length_b   1.000
_cell.length_c   1.000
_cell.angle_alpha   90.00
_cell.angle_beta   90.00
_cell.angle_gamma   90.00
#
_symmetry.space_group_name_H-M   'P 1'
#
loop_
_entity.id
_entity.type
_entity.pdbx_description
1 polymer ?
#
loop_
_entity_poly.entity_id
_entity_poly.type
_entity_poly.pdbx_seq_one_letter_code
_entity_poly.pdbx_strand_id
1 'polypeptide(L)'
;MIRRIGPKGSGKSWAVHRFAEQLGYAPDALCTVQLYRDMAARDLLQRRTTDAKGNTLWQATAIAQWEVYLLVLDGVEQLHADMLATLQRLHHDR
;
A
#
# COMPACT_ATOMS: atom_id res chain seq x y z
N MET A 1 -2.57 -3.49 13.99
CA MET A 1 -2.57 -2.40 12.99
C MET A 1 -2.12 -1.11 13.67
N ILE A 2 -0.95 -0.56 13.33
CA ILE A 2 -0.49 0.75 13.85
C ILE A 2 -0.99 1.82 12.88
N ARG A 3 -1.99 2.61 13.30
CA ARG A 3 -2.56 3.70 12.50
C ARG A 3 -1.88 5.02 12.84
N ARG A 4 -1.16 5.61 11.88
CA ARG A 4 -0.61 6.97 12.00
C ARG A 4 -1.37 7.91 11.07
N ILE A 5 -2.14 8.82 11.65
CA ILE A 5 -2.91 9.84 10.92
C ILE A 5 -2.08 11.13 10.85
N GLY A 6 -2.06 11.76 9.68
CA GLY A 6 -1.72 13.18 9.58
C GLY A 6 -1.44 13.62 8.15
N PRO A 7 -1.10 14.89 7.94
CA PRO A 7 -1.19 15.53 6.63
C PRO A 7 -0.23 14.93 5.60
N LYS A 8 -0.64 14.93 4.33
CA LYS A 8 0.19 14.52 3.18
C LYS A 8 1.53 15.29 3.19
N GLY A 9 2.64 14.58 2.96
CA GLY A 9 3.98 15.19 2.94
C GLY A 9 4.66 15.41 4.30
N SER A 10 4.05 14.97 5.40
CA SER A 10 4.61 15.16 6.77
C SER A 10 5.67 14.14 7.19
N GLY A 11 6.30 13.43 6.24
CA GLY A 11 7.37 12.47 6.54
C GLY A 11 6.95 11.20 7.29
N LYS A 12 5.64 10.87 7.34
CA LYS A 12 5.14 9.66 8.02
C LYS A 12 5.68 8.37 7.41
N SER A 13 5.69 8.28 6.09
CA SER A 13 6.26 7.13 5.37
C SER A 13 7.74 6.99 5.72
N TRP A 14 8.51 8.10 5.72
CA TRP A 14 9.91 8.10 6.15
C TRP A 14 10.10 7.64 7.60
N ALA A 15 9.25 8.08 8.53
CA ALA A 15 9.33 7.65 9.92
C ALA A 15 8.98 6.15 10.09
N VAL A 16 8.08 5.60 9.28
CA VAL A 16 7.79 4.16 9.27
C VAL A 16 8.95 3.37 8.66
N HIS A 17 9.57 3.87 7.58
CA HIS A 17 10.79 3.29 7.01
C HIS A 17 11.91 3.23 8.07
N ARG A 18 12.18 4.33 8.78
CA ARG A 18 13.18 4.36 9.86
C ARG A 18 12.85 3.43 11.02
N PHE A 19 11.57 3.33 11.39
CA PHE A 19 11.13 2.41 12.44
C PHE A 19 11.32 0.95 12.01
N ALA A 20 11.00 0.62 10.76
CA ALA A 20 11.21 -0.71 10.20
C ALA A 20 12.69 -1.08 10.12
N GLU A 21 13.54 -0.14 9.69
CA GLU A 21 15.01 -0.29 9.72
C GLU A 21 15.52 -0.60 11.13
N GLN A 22 15.04 0.13 12.15
CA GLN A 22 15.42 -0.09 13.55
C GLN A 22 14.96 -1.44 14.10
N LEU A 23 13.86 -1.99 13.57
CA LEU A 23 13.37 -3.33 13.90
C LEU A 23 14.07 -4.45 13.11
N GLY A 24 15.01 -4.11 12.21
CA GLY A 24 15.76 -5.08 11.42
C GLY A 24 15.02 -5.60 10.18
N TYR A 25 13.92 -4.95 9.76
CA TYR A 25 13.27 -5.30 8.51
C TYR A 25 14.10 -4.84 7.31
N ALA A 26 14.33 -5.75 6.36
CA ALA A 26 14.95 -5.41 5.08
C ALA A 26 14.05 -4.44 4.28
N PRO A 27 14.61 -3.54 3.46
CA PRO A 27 13.83 -2.63 2.61
C PRO A 27 12.81 -3.36 1.72
N ASP A 28 13.17 -4.55 1.24
CA ASP A 28 12.38 -5.37 0.33
C ASP A 28 11.15 -5.98 1.03
N ALA A 29 11.21 -6.12 2.36
CA ALA A 29 10.13 -6.61 3.20
C ALA A 29 9.07 -5.54 3.50
N LEU A 30 9.29 -4.30 3.03
CA LEU A 30 8.46 -3.14 3.29
C LEU A 30 7.87 -2.61 1.98
N CYS A 31 6.55 -2.55 1.92
CA CYS A 31 5.85 -1.98 0.78
C CYS A 31 5.04 -0.76 1.21
N THR A 32 5.33 0.37 0.57
CA THR A 32 4.56 1.61 0.75
C THR A 32 3.64 1.80 -0.44
N VAL A 33 2.33 1.84 -0.18
CA VAL A 33 1.31 2.12 -1.19
C VAL A 33 0.72 3.50 -0.96
N GLN A 34 0.80 4.30 -2.02
CA GLN A 34 0.23 5.64 -2.09
C GLN A 34 -1.23 5.54 -2.53
N LEU A 35 -2.13 5.89 -1.62
CA LEU A 35 -3.57 5.89 -1.83
C LEU A 35 -4.03 7.24 -2.36
N TYR A 36 -4.99 7.20 -3.27
CA TYR A 36 -5.61 8.37 -3.90
C TYR A 36 -7.12 8.17 -3.98
N ARG A 37 -7.85 9.29 -4.11
CA ARG A 37 -9.31 9.35 -3.96
C ARG A 37 -10.07 8.35 -4.84
N ASP A 38 -9.65 8.21 -6.09
CA ASP A 38 -10.32 7.36 -7.08
C ASP A 38 -9.67 5.97 -7.24
N MET A 39 -8.97 5.49 -6.21
CA MET A 39 -8.34 4.17 -6.23
C MET A 39 -9.38 3.07 -6.05
N ALA A 40 -9.40 2.08 -6.95
CA ALA A 40 -10.24 0.90 -6.80
C ALA A 40 -9.52 -0.18 -5.97
N ALA A 41 -10.27 -1.05 -5.29
CA ALA A 41 -9.69 -2.12 -4.45
C ALA A 41 -8.79 -3.07 -5.24
N ARG A 42 -9.16 -3.34 -6.49
CA ARG A 42 -8.34 -4.14 -7.39
C ARG A 42 -6.98 -3.51 -7.67
N ASP A 43 -6.86 -2.18 -7.59
CA ASP A 43 -5.61 -1.47 -7.85
C ASP A 43 -4.58 -1.71 -6.73
N LEU A 44 -5.05 -2.13 -5.53
CA LEU A 44 -4.18 -2.59 -4.44
C LEU A 44 -3.57 -3.95 -4.73
N LEU A 45 -4.28 -4.83 -5.43
CA LEU A 45 -3.85 -6.19 -5.75
C LEU A 45 -3.15 -6.26 -7.11
N GLN A 46 -3.54 -5.40 -8.04
CA GLN A 46 -3.06 -5.38 -9.41
C GLN A 46 -2.81 -3.93 -9.85
N ARG A 47 -1.58 -3.64 -10.24
CA ARG A 47 -1.22 -2.34 -10.78
C ARG A 47 -1.35 -2.34 -12.30
N ARG A 48 -1.93 -1.27 -12.85
CA ARG A 48 -1.83 -0.97 -14.28
C ARG A 48 -0.43 -0.47 -14.58
N THR A 49 0.26 -1.14 -15.48
CA THR A 49 1.53 -0.68 -16.04
C THR A 49 1.41 -0.59 -17.55
N THR A 50 2.21 0.28 -18.17
CA THR A 50 2.26 0.39 -19.63
C THR A 50 3.58 -0.18 -20.07
N ASP A 51 3.54 -1.14 -21.00
CA ASP A 51 4.77 -1.67 -21.60
C ASP A 51 5.40 -0.63 -22.55
N ALA A 52 6.63 -0.91 -22.99
CA ALA A 52 7.32 -0.03 -23.95
C ALA A 52 6.61 0.08 -25.32
N LYS A 53 5.59 -0.73 -25.58
CA LYS A 53 4.78 -0.75 -26.81
C LYS A 53 3.44 -0.03 -26.64
N GLY A 54 3.14 0.51 -25.46
CA GLY A 54 1.89 1.21 -25.17
C GLY A 54 0.72 0.31 -24.71
N ASN A 55 0.95 -0.99 -24.51
CA ASN A 55 -0.09 -1.89 -24.02
C ASN A 55 -0.29 -1.72 -22.53
N THR A 56 -1.55 -1.70 -22.10
CA THR A 56 -1.89 -1.73 -20.66
C THR A 56 -1.79 -3.17 -20.17
N LEU A 57 -0.86 -3.41 -19.25
CA LEU A 57 -0.69 -4.68 -18.57
C LEU A 57 -1.18 -4.57 -17.13
N TRP A 58 -1.68 -5.69 -16.62
CA TRP A 58 -2.05 -5.87 -15.22
C TRP A 58 -0.95 -6.67 -14.54
N GLN A 59 -0.27 -6.06 -13.56
CA GLN A 59 0.80 -6.71 -12.80
C GLN A 59 0.36 -6.86 -11.35
N ALA A 60 0.51 -8.06 -10.78
CA ALA A 60 0.25 -8.28 -9.36
C ALA A 60 1.17 -7.38 -8.51
N THR A 61 0.61 -6.78 -7.46
CA THR A 61 1.40 -6.00 -6.50
C THR A 61 2.11 -6.94 -5.51
N ALA A 62 3.13 -6.44 -4.83
CA ALA A 62 3.81 -7.18 -3.76
C ALA A 62 2.84 -7.58 -2.62
N ILE A 63 1.75 -6.82 -2.44
CA ILE A 63 0.68 -7.16 -1.49
C ILE A 63 -0.08 -8.41 -1.93
N ALA A 64 -0.42 -8.53 -3.22
CA ALA A 64 -1.14 -9.70 -3.74
C ALA A 64 -0.30 -10.98 -3.71
N GLN A 65 1.03 -10.84 -3.76
CA GLN A 65 1.97 -11.95 -3.66
C GLN A 65 2.37 -12.26 -2.20
N TRP A 66 1.92 -11.45 -1.24
CA TRP A 66 2.25 -11.59 0.18
C TRP A 66 3.75 -11.61 0.49
N GLU A 67 4.57 -11.02 -0.38
CA GLU A 67 6.03 -10.97 -0.22
C GLU A 67 6.48 -9.90 0.80
N VAL A 68 5.51 -9.19 1.40
CA VAL A 68 5.75 -8.02 2.25
C VAL A 68 5.33 -8.31 3.69
N TYR A 69 6.26 -8.04 4.62
CA TYR A 69 6.04 -8.20 6.05
C TYR A 69 5.38 -6.98 6.66
N LEU A 70 5.67 -5.80 6.11
CA LEU A 70 5.11 -4.54 6.56
C LEU A 70 4.52 -3.75 5.38
N LEU A 71 3.23 -3.43 5.50
CA LEU A 71 2.48 -2.65 4.53
C LEU A 71 2.18 -1.26 5.09
N VAL A 72 2.64 -0.22 4.40
CA VAL A 72 2.37 1.18 4.74
C VAL A 72 1.36 1.75 3.76
N LEU A 73 0.20 2.14 4.28
CA LEU A 73 -0.86 2.80 3.51
C LEU A 73 -0.81 4.31 3.76
N ASP A 74 -0.33 5.06 2.77
CA ASP A 74 -0.20 6.52 2.83
C ASP A 74 -1.39 7.16 2.09
N GLY A 75 -2.13 8.05 2.73
CA GLY A 75 -3.31 8.68 2.12
C GLY A 75 -4.64 7.95 2.36
N VAL A 76 -4.74 7.10 3.38
CA VAL A 76 -5.96 6.32 3.70
C VAL A 76 -7.20 7.19 3.94
N GLU A 77 -7.01 8.44 4.38
CA GLU A 77 -8.07 9.43 4.56
C GLU A 77 -8.72 9.89 3.25
N GLN A 78 -8.06 9.66 2.11
CA GLN A 78 -8.59 10.00 0.80
C GLN A 78 -9.53 8.92 0.26
N LEU A 79 -9.52 7.71 0.85
CA LEU A 79 -10.32 6.59 0.36
C LEU A 79 -11.79 6.70 0.76
N HIS A 80 -12.65 6.19 -0.12
CA HIS A 80 -14.07 5.96 0.18
C HIS A 80 -14.25 4.84 1.21
N ALA A 81 -15.36 4.88 1.95
CA ALA A 81 -15.68 3.89 2.99
C ALA A 81 -15.70 2.44 2.46
N ASP A 82 -16.18 2.23 1.23
CA ASP A 82 -16.24 0.91 0.58
C ASP A 82 -14.85 0.31 0.36
N MET A 83 -13.86 1.16 0.09
CA MET A 83 -12.46 0.77 -0.05
C MET A 83 -11.86 0.31 1.28
N LEU A 84 -12.17 1.04 2.37
CA LEU A 84 -11.75 0.66 3.73
C LEU A 84 -12.34 -0.68 4.15
N ALA A 85 -13.61 -0.95 3.83
CA ALA A 85 -14.24 -2.24 4.11
C ALA A 85 -13.58 -3.40 3.35
N THR A 86 -13.04 -3.13 2.17
CA THR A 86 -12.32 -4.14 1.37
C THR A 86 -10.91 -4.40 1.94
N LEU A 87 -10.20 -3.35 2.35
CA LEU A 87 -8.93 -3.47 3.09
C LEU A 87 -9.10 -4.24 4.40
N GLN A 88 -10.19 -3.99 5.12
CA GLN A 88 -10.51 -4.70 6.36
C GLN A 88 -10.74 -6.19 6.12
N ARG A 89 -11.43 -6.56 5.02
CA ARG A 89 -11.61 -7.97 4.63
C ARG A 89 -10.29 -8.66 4.29
N LEU A 90 -9.41 -8.00 3.53
CA LEU A 90 -8.06 -8.52 3.24
C LEU A 90 -7.22 -8.76 4.50
N HIS A 91 -7.43 -7.98 5.55
CA HIS A 91 -6.76 -8.21 6.84
C HIS A 91 -7.41 -9.34 7.64
N HIS A 92 -8.73 -9.50 7.57
CA HIS A 92 -9.47 -10.50 8.35
C HIS A 92 -9.37 -11.91 7.77
N ASP A 93 -9.09 -12.05 6.48
CA ASP A 93 -8.80 -13.33 5.82
C ASP A 93 -7.38 -13.86 6.15
N ARG A 94 -6.83 -13.46 7.31
CA ARG A 94 -5.59 -13.93 7.92
C ARG A 94 -5.93 -14.72 9.17
#